data_AF-N9FRF1-F1
#
_entry.id   AF-N9FRF1-F1
#
_cell.length_a   1.000
_cell.length_b   1.000
_cell.length_c   1.000
_cell.angle_alpha   90.00
_cell.angle_beta   90.00
_cell.angle_gamma   90.00
#
_symmetry.space_group_name_H-M   'P 1'
#
loop_
_entity.id
_entity.type
_entity.pdbx_description
1 polymer ?
#
loop_
_entity_poly.entity_id
_entity_poly.type
_entity_poly.pdbx_seq_one_letter_code
_entity_poly.pdbx_strand_id
1 'polypeptide(L)'
;MNKRIYTLMISFFLIGMMQNAVASPAQTKSVRELIKLSDLENVLSTSLDEMQPKLDLEAENILLRVLGKEKLNTTQEYLAVIELSQLLKDTSSKVYARPETLQAIEKIYTETLTEEEIQAYLKFLRTPEGKSINQKNLKISTHVFQYMNNLSQQTLSDPEQSLQIKEQFLTIIKPLIQQQ
;
A
#
# COMPACT_ATOMS: atom_id res chain seq x y z
N MET A 1 -47.85 -32.36 39.97
CA MET A 1 -46.44 -32.52 39.57
C MET A 1 -46.19 -32.23 38.07
N ASN A 2 -47.11 -31.55 37.36
CA ASN A 2 -47.02 -31.40 35.89
C ASN A 2 -46.74 -29.97 35.41
N LYS A 3 -46.67 -28.95 36.29
CA LYS A 3 -46.42 -27.56 35.87
C LYS A 3 -44.94 -27.18 35.76
N ARG A 4 -44.04 -27.90 36.45
CA ARG A 4 -42.58 -27.61 36.42
C ARG A 4 -41.87 -28.16 35.17
N ILE A 5 -42.45 -29.16 34.50
CA ILE A 5 -41.87 -29.80 33.31
C ILE A 5 -42.07 -28.93 32.05
N TYR A 6 -43.21 -28.23 31.95
CA TYR A 6 -43.45 -27.31 30.84
C TYR A 6 -42.58 -26.05 30.89
N THR A 7 -42.25 -25.54 32.09
CA THR A 7 -41.34 -24.39 32.24
C THR A 7 -39.91 -24.74 31.83
N LEU A 8 -39.47 -25.99 32.07
CA LEU A 8 -38.14 -26.45 31.64
C LEU A 8 -38.06 -26.72 30.12
N MET A 9 -39.15 -27.15 29.47
CA MET A 9 -39.16 -27.36 28.01
C MET A 9 -39.24 -26.06 27.19
N ILE A 10 -39.84 -24.99 27.71
CA ILE A 10 -39.84 -23.67 27.03
C ILE A 10 -38.46 -22.99 27.15
N SER A 11 -37.71 -23.30 28.22
CA SER A 11 -36.37 -22.75 28.45
C SER A 11 -35.30 -23.32 27.49
N PHE A 12 -35.53 -24.49 26.91
CA PHE A 12 -34.55 -25.17 26.04
C PHE A 12 -34.69 -24.83 24.55
N PHE A 13 -35.78 -24.13 24.15
CA PHE A 13 -36.02 -23.75 22.75
C PHE A 13 -35.39 -22.41 22.34
N LEU A 14 -34.79 -21.68 23.28
CA LEU A 14 -34.21 -20.34 23.06
C LEU A 14 -32.70 -20.33 22.81
N ILE A 15 -32.02 -21.47 22.81
CA ILE A 15 -30.54 -21.55 22.63
C ILE A 15 -30.16 -21.85 21.16
N GLY A 16 -31.13 -22.07 20.27
CA GLY A 16 -30.89 -22.54 18.89
C GLY A 16 -30.56 -21.49 17.83
N MET A 17 -30.51 -20.19 18.15
CA MET A 17 -30.19 -19.14 17.17
C MET A 17 -28.85 -18.44 17.45
N MET A 18 -27.79 -19.21 17.70
CA MET A 18 -26.47 -18.73 17.31
C MET A 18 -26.33 -18.97 15.81
N GLN A 19 -26.96 -18.10 15.02
CA GLN A 19 -26.64 -17.97 13.62
C GLN A 19 -25.16 -17.58 13.59
N ASN A 20 -24.29 -18.51 13.22
CA ASN A 20 -22.98 -18.13 12.68
C ASN A 20 -23.31 -17.26 11.48
N ALA A 21 -23.28 -15.94 11.67
CA ALA A 21 -23.41 -14.99 10.58
C ALA A 21 -22.18 -15.21 9.70
N VAL A 22 -22.32 -16.08 8.71
CA VAL A 22 -21.36 -16.19 7.63
C VAL A 22 -21.45 -14.86 6.92
N ALA A 23 -20.48 -14.00 7.19
CA ALA A 23 -20.41 -12.66 6.64
C ALA A 23 -20.52 -12.75 5.12
N SER A 24 -21.39 -11.93 4.54
CA SER A 24 -21.70 -12.04 3.13
C SER A 24 -20.53 -11.52 2.28
N PRO A 25 -20.26 -12.09 1.09
CA PRO A 25 -19.23 -11.57 0.22
C PRO A 25 -19.49 -10.10 -0.11
N ALA A 26 -18.44 -9.29 -0.11
CA ALA A 26 -18.51 -7.89 -0.48
C ALA A 26 -19.14 -7.69 -1.87
N GLN A 27 -20.06 -6.75 -1.96
CA GLN A 27 -20.72 -6.38 -3.21
C GLN A 27 -19.87 -5.35 -3.96
N THR A 28 -19.71 -5.54 -5.26
CA THR A 28 -18.95 -4.62 -6.13
C THR A 28 -19.43 -3.17 -6.00
N LYS A 29 -20.73 -2.94 -5.82
CA LYS A 29 -21.29 -1.59 -5.65
C LYS A 29 -20.78 -0.94 -4.36
N SER A 30 -20.81 -1.67 -3.24
CA SER A 30 -20.36 -1.19 -1.94
C SER A 30 -18.86 -0.93 -1.93
N VAL A 31 -18.07 -1.82 -2.55
CA VAL A 31 -16.62 -1.64 -2.74
C VAL A 31 -16.30 -0.38 -3.53
N ARG A 32 -16.99 -0.13 -4.65
CA ARG A 32 -16.77 1.10 -5.44
C ARG A 32 -17.12 2.36 -4.68
N GLU A 33 -18.22 2.35 -3.92
CA GLU A 33 -18.57 3.47 -3.06
C GLU A 33 -17.49 3.69 -2.00
N LEU A 34 -16.94 2.62 -1.42
CA LEU A 34 -15.88 2.69 -0.41
C LEU A 34 -14.61 3.32 -0.98
N ILE A 35 -14.15 2.86 -2.14
CA ILE A 35 -12.95 3.39 -2.81
C ILE A 35 -13.15 4.89 -3.11
N LYS A 36 -14.33 5.27 -3.59
CA LYS A 36 -14.65 6.68 -3.89
C LYS A 36 -14.68 7.54 -2.62
N LEU A 37 -15.36 7.11 -1.56
CA LEU A 37 -15.45 7.88 -0.31
C LEU A 37 -14.12 7.93 0.45
N SER A 38 -13.27 6.93 0.26
CA SER A 38 -11.91 6.87 0.82
C SER A 38 -10.98 7.91 0.20
N ASP A 39 -11.36 8.49 -0.95
CA ASP A 39 -10.58 9.49 -1.67
C ASP A 39 -9.21 8.95 -2.15
N LEU A 40 -9.19 7.67 -2.50
CA LEU A 40 -7.97 6.93 -2.82
C LEU A 40 -7.19 7.55 -3.99
N GLU A 41 -7.88 8.03 -5.03
CA GLU A 41 -7.26 8.67 -6.19
C GLU A 41 -6.45 9.91 -5.79
N ASN A 42 -7.02 10.79 -4.96
CA ASN A 42 -6.32 11.98 -4.48
C ASN A 42 -5.15 11.63 -3.56
N VAL A 43 -5.29 10.60 -2.73
CA VAL A 43 -4.21 10.09 -1.89
C VAL A 43 -3.04 9.56 -2.73
N LEU A 44 -3.32 8.77 -3.77
CA LEU A 44 -2.31 8.26 -4.69
C LEU A 44 -1.61 9.39 -5.45
N SER A 45 -2.38 10.37 -5.96
CA SER A 45 -1.82 11.55 -6.64
C SER A 45 -0.92 12.35 -5.72
N THR A 46 -1.39 12.66 -4.51
CA THR A 46 -0.61 13.42 -3.52
C THR A 46 0.64 12.65 -3.09
N SER A 47 0.56 11.32 -3.00
CA SER A 47 1.73 10.49 -2.69
C SER A 47 2.80 10.58 -3.78
N LEU A 48 2.41 10.68 -5.05
CA LEU A 48 3.36 10.93 -6.14
C LEU A 48 4.02 12.31 -6.04
N ASP A 49 3.27 13.34 -5.64
CA ASP A 49 3.83 14.67 -5.38
C ASP A 49 4.85 14.66 -4.25
N GLU A 50 4.53 13.98 -3.15
CA GLU A 50 5.44 13.81 -2.00
C GLU A 50 6.69 12.99 -2.37
N MET A 51 6.62 12.14 -3.40
CA MET A 51 7.74 11.37 -3.91
C MET A 51 8.65 12.13 -4.89
N GLN A 52 8.31 13.36 -5.27
CA GLN A 52 9.07 14.15 -6.25
C GLN A 52 10.60 14.15 -6.00
N PRO A 53 11.12 14.36 -4.78
CA PRO A 53 12.57 14.35 -4.55
C PRO A 53 13.25 13.02 -4.87
N LYS A 54 12.53 11.90 -4.69
CA LYS A 54 13.05 10.56 -5.05
C LYS A 54 13.04 10.34 -6.55
N LEU A 55 12.03 10.87 -7.24
CA LEU A 55 11.95 10.83 -8.70
C LEU A 55 13.05 11.69 -9.34
N ASP A 56 13.34 12.86 -8.76
CA ASP A 56 14.43 13.73 -9.20
C ASP A 56 15.79 13.02 -9.07
N LEU A 57 16.03 12.36 -7.93
CA LEU A 57 17.25 11.59 -7.70
C LEU A 57 17.38 10.41 -8.66
N GLU A 58 16.29 9.67 -8.91
CA GLU A 58 16.31 8.54 -9.85
C GLU A 58 16.53 9.02 -11.29
N ALA A 59 15.93 10.14 -11.68
CA ALA A 59 16.15 10.76 -12.98
C ALA A 59 17.62 11.16 -13.17
N GLU A 60 18.25 11.78 -12.17
CA GLU A 60 19.68 12.09 -12.19
C GLU A 60 20.53 10.82 -12.31
N ASN A 61 20.26 9.78 -11.52
CA ASN A 61 20.99 8.51 -11.58
C ASN A 61 20.86 7.80 -12.94
N ILE A 62 19.68 7.83 -13.55
CA ILE A 62 19.46 7.32 -14.90
C ILE A 62 20.30 8.11 -15.90
N LEU A 63 20.27 9.44 -15.83
CA LEU A 63 20.99 10.29 -16.77
C LEU A 63 22.51 10.12 -16.64
N LEU A 64 23.04 10.06 -15.42
CA LEU A 64 24.46 9.79 -15.15
C LEU A 64 24.91 8.47 -15.76
N ARG A 65 24.13 7.39 -15.56
CA ARG A 65 24.42 6.06 -16.11
C ARG A 65 24.34 6.00 -17.62
N VAL A 66 23.35 6.66 -18.23
CA VAL A 66 23.19 6.71 -19.70
C VAL A 66 24.31 7.52 -20.35
N LEU A 67 24.74 8.61 -19.72
CA LEU A 67 25.84 9.45 -20.22
C LEU A 67 27.23 8.93 -19.83
N GLY A 68 27.33 7.94 -18.96
CA GLY A 68 28.60 7.43 -18.44
C GLY A 68 29.37 8.47 -17.63
N LYS A 69 28.67 9.32 -16.86
CA LYS A 69 29.25 10.42 -16.09
C LYS A 69 29.12 10.18 -14.59
N GLU A 70 30.09 10.68 -13.82
CA GLU A 70 30.02 10.71 -12.36
C GLU A 70 29.19 11.89 -11.82
N LYS A 71 29.11 12.98 -12.59
CA LYS A 71 28.32 14.17 -12.24
C LYS A 71 27.81 14.90 -13.47
N LEU A 72 26.64 15.51 -13.34
CA LEU A 72 26.11 16.47 -14.31
C LEU A 72 26.87 17.80 -14.18
N ASN A 73 27.09 18.49 -15.29
CA ASN A 73 27.88 19.72 -15.30
C ASN A 73 27.40 20.80 -16.28
N THR A 74 26.32 20.56 -17.01
CA THR A 74 25.72 21.54 -17.93
C THR A 74 24.27 21.84 -17.55
N THR A 75 23.81 23.05 -17.87
CA THR A 75 22.40 23.43 -17.70
C THR A 75 21.46 22.48 -18.44
N GLN A 76 21.83 22.01 -19.64
CA GLN A 76 21.01 21.10 -20.43
C GLN A 76 20.80 19.75 -19.75
N GLU A 77 21.82 19.24 -19.07
CA GLU A 77 21.71 18.00 -18.28
C GLU A 77 20.76 18.17 -17.10
N TYR A 78 20.87 19.28 -16.37
CA TYR A 78 19.95 19.55 -15.26
C TYR A 78 18.50 19.75 -15.73
N LEU A 79 18.28 20.38 -16.89
CA LEU A 79 16.95 20.46 -17.51
C LEU A 79 16.42 19.08 -17.89
N ALA A 80 17.28 18.21 -18.44
CA ALA A 80 16.90 16.83 -18.76
C ALA A 80 16.52 16.01 -17.52
N VAL A 81 17.13 16.25 -16.35
CA VAL A 81 16.71 15.64 -15.08
C VAL A 81 15.28 16.04 -14.73
N ILE A 82 14.94 17.33 -14.84
CA ILE A 82 13.59 17.82 -14.54
C ILE A 82 12.56 17.17 -15.47
N GLU A 83 12.85 17.16 -16.78
CA GLU A 83 11.96 16.55 -17.78
C GLU A 83 11.79 15.04 -17.55
N LEU A 84 12.87 14.33 -17.27
CA LEU A 84 12.84 12.90 -17.00
C LEU A 84 12.08 12.59 -15.68
N SER A 85 12.30 13.39 -14.64
CA SER A 85 11.58 13.24 -13.37
C SER A 85 10.07 13.43 -13.55
N GLN A 86 9.67 14.46 -14.31
CA GLN A 86 8.26 14.66 -14.66
C GLN A 86 7.71 13.49 -15.48
N LEU A 87 8.47 12.98 -16.45
CA LEU A 87 8.08 11.80 -17.23
C LEU A 87 7.86 10.57 -16.34
N LEU A 88 8.74 10.32 -15.36
CA LEU A 88 8.59 9.23 -14.40
C LEU A 88 7.31 9.38 -13.57
N LYS A 89 7.03 10.60 -13.08
CA LYS A 89 5.81 10.92 -12.34
C LYS A 89 4.55 10.72 -13.17
N ASP A 90 4.52 11.28 -14.37
CA ASP A 90 3.37 11.19 -15.28
C ASP A 90 3.10 9.75 -15.70
N THR A 91 4.16 8.99 -15.95
CA THR A 91 4.06 7.56 -16.28
C THR A 91 3.45 6.79 -15.10
N SER A 92 3.89 7.07 -13.87
CA SER A 92 3.36 6.44 -12.66
C SER A 92 1.88 6.78 -12.45
N SER A 93 1.52 8.06 -12.60
CA SER A 93 0.12 8.51 -12.50
C SER A 93 -0.78 7.82 -13.53
N LYS A 94 -0.32 7.73 -14.79
CA LYS A 94 -1.04 7.02 -15.85
C LYS A 94 -1.25 5.54 -15.54
N VAL A 95 -0.31 4.88 -14.86
CA VAL A 95 -0.45 3.47 -14.45
C VAL A 95 -1.56 3.33 -13.40
N TYR A 96 -1.66 4.24 -12.43
CA TYR A 96 -2.72 4.19 -11.41
C TYR A 96 -4.12 4.46 -11.98
N ALA A 97 -4.23 5.31 -12.99
CA ALA A 97 -5.49 5.60 -13.66
C ALA A 97 -5.97 4.50 -14.62
N ARG A 98 -5.19 3.43 -14.85
CA ARG A 98 -5.59 2.36 -15.78
C ARG A 98 -6.79 1.57 -15.24
N PRO A 99 -7.74 1.18 -16.12
CA PRO A 99 -8.88 0.36 -15.72
C PRO A 99 -8.47 -0.94 -15.03
N GLU A 100 -7.42 -1.61 -15.50
CA GLU A 100 -6.92 -2.86 -14.91
C GLU A 100 -6.41 -2.66 -13.48
N THR A 101 -5.75 -1.52 -13.22
CA THR A 101 -5.28 -1.15 -11.88
C THR A 101 -6.45 -0.91 -10.93
N LEU A 102 -7.47 -0.15 -11.38
CA LEU A 102 -8.66 0.11 -10.58
C LEU A 102 -9.44 -1.18 -10.29
N GLN A 103 -9.55 -2.08 -11.27
CA GLN A 103 -10.17 -3.40 -11.08
C GLN A 103 -9.38 -4.27 -10.11
N ALA A 104 -8.04 -4.24 -10.15
CA ALA A 104 -7.21 -4.95 -9.19
C ALA A 104 -7.42 -4.41 -7.76
N ILE A 105 -7.55 -3.09 -7.59
CA ILE A 105 -7.88 -2.48 -6.31
C ILE A 105 -9.29 -2.92 -5.84
N GLU A 106 -10.31 -2.83 -6.69
CA GLU A 106 -11.66 -3.32 -6.38
C GLU A 106 -11.63 -4.79 -5.92
N LYS A 107 -10.85 -5.62 -6.60
CA LYS A 107 -10.69 -7.03 -6.26
C LYS A 107 -10.04 -7.22 -4.89
N ILE A 108 -8.98 -6.49 -4.56
CA ILE A 108 -8.34 -6.55 -3.23
C ILE A 108 -9.35 -6.25 -2.12
N TYR A 109 -10.15 -5.19 -2.25
CA TYR A 109 -11.18 -4.88 -1.26
C TYR A 109 -12.24 -5.97 -1.17
N THR A 110 -12.68 -6.52 -2.31
CA THR A 110 -13.70 -7.58 -2.36
C THR A 110 -13.24 -8.89 -1.72
N GLU A 111 -11.95 -9.22 -1.86
CA GLU A 111 -11.36 -10.45 -1.31
C GLU A 111 -10.94 -10.30 0.16
N THR A 112 -10.71 -9.07 0.62
CA THR A 112 -10.21 -8.79 1.98
C THR A 112 -11.32 -8.50 2.98
N LEU A 113 -12.39 -7.83 2.53
CA LEU A 113 -13.48 -7.38 3.40
C LEU A 113 -14.79 -8.09 3.06
N THR A 114 -15.58 -8.33 4.10
CA THR A 114 -16.96 -8.76 3.99
C THR A 114 -17.88 -7.58 3.69
N GLU A 115 -19.10 -7.84 3.22
CA GLU A 115 -20.07 -6.76 2.97
C GLU A 115 -20.40 -5.99 4.26
N GLU A 116 -20.51 -6.67 5.40
CA GLU A 116 -20.82 -6.05 6.68
C GLU A 116 -19.70 -5.09 7.13
N GLU A 117 -18.44 -5.48 6.94
CA GLU A 117 -17.28 -4.63 7.21
C GLU A 117 -17.22 -3.42 6.27
N ILE A 118 -17.53 -3.60 4.99
CA ILE A 118 -17.62 -2.49 4.04
C ILE A 118 -18.71 -1.51 4.44
N GLN A 119 -19.90 -1.99 4.83
CA GLN A 119 -20.98 -1.10 5.26
C GLN A 119 -20.62 -0.35 6.55
N ALA A 120 -19.95 -1.00 7.51
CA ALA A 120 -19.45 -0.35 8.70
C ALA A 120 -18.41 0.74 8.35
N TYR A 121 -17.50 0.45 7.42
CA TYR A 121 -16.49 1.39 6.96
C TYR A 121 -17.10 2.57 6.19
N LEU A 122 -18.06 2.32 5.30
CA LEU A 122 -18.84 3.37 4.62
C LEU A 122 -19.54 4.28 5.63
N LYS A 123 -20.15 3.71 6.68
CA LYS A 123 -20.78 4.50 7.76
C LYS A 123 -19.77 5.40 8.45
N PHE A 124 -18.56 4.90 8.73
CA PHE A 124 -17.47 5.68 9.29
C PHE A 124 -17.02 6.80 8.34
N LEU A 125 -16.77 6.51 7.06
CA LEU A 125 -16.30 7.50 6.08
C LEU A 125 -17.32 8.61 5.77
N ARG A 126 -18.60 8.36 6.02
CA ARG A 126 -19.66 9.38 5.88
C ARG A 126 -19.59 10.46 6.97
N THR A 127 -18.85 10.26 8.05
CA THR A 127 -18.59 11.34 9.02
C THR A 127 -17.39 12.18 8.60
N PRO A 128 -17.39 13.50 8.88
CA PRO A 128 -16.23 14.35 8.60
C PRO A 128 -14.94 13.84 9.25
N GLU A 129 -15.02 13.38 10.50
CA GLU A 129 -13.90 12.83 11.25
C GLU A 129 -13.41 11.53 10.63
N GLY A 130 -14.33 10.63 10.24
CA GLY A 130 -13.97 9.36 9.66
C GLY A 130 -13.29 9.50 8.31
N LYS A 131 -13.78 10.42 7.47
CA LYS A 131 -13.10 10.78 6.22
C LYS A 131 -11.70 11.35 6.47
N SER A 132 -11.56 12.28 7.44
CA SER A 132 -10.28 12.89 7.79
C SER A 132 -9.27 11.86 8.32
N ILE A 133 -9.71 10.99 9.23
CA ILE A 133 -8.89 9.91 9.80
C ILE A 133 -8.45 8.97 8.69
N ASN A 134 -9.35 8.60 7.79
CA ASN A 134 -9.01 7.71 6.67
C ASN A 134 -7.91 8.29 5.78
N GLN A 135 -8.08 9.53 5.32
CA GLN A 135 -7.07 10.21 4.49
C GLN A 135 -5.72 10.31 5.21
N LYS A 136 -5.72 10.63 6.51
CA LYS A 136 -4.49 10.69 7.31
C LYS A 136 -3.84 9.33 7.51
N ASN A 137 -4.62 8.28 7.76
CA ASN A 137 -4.10 6.91 7.93
C ASN A 137 -3.44 6.38 6.66
N LEU A 138 -4.01 6.67 5.49
CA LEU A 138 -3.37 6.34 4.22
C LEU A 138 -2.03 7.07 4.06
N LYS A 139 -1.95 8.36 4.39
CA LYS A 139 -0.70 9.13 4.38
C LYS A 139 0.33 8.61 5.39
N ILE A 140 -0.10 8.31 6.63
CA ILE A 140 0.76 7.73 7.67
C ILE A 140 1.39 6.44 7.15
N SER A 141 0.60 5.57 6.53
CA SER A 141 1.10 4.31 5.95
C SER A 141 2.16 4.55 4.87
N THR A 142 1.92 5.52 3.98
CA THR A 142 2.88 5.96 2.97
C THR A 142 4.17 6.50 3.59
N HIS A 143 4.08 7.40 4.58
CA HIS A 143 5.24 8.00 5.25
C HIS A 143 6.07 6.98 6.02
N VAL A 144 5.41 6.03 6.70
CA VAL A 144 6.10 4.93 7.38
C VAL A 144 6.85 4.06 6.37
N PHE A 145 6.20 3.68 5.26
CA PHE A 145 6.88 2.91 4.21
C PHE A 145 8.06 3.65 3.59
N GLN A 146 7.90 4.95 3.32
CA GLN A 146 8.97 5.80 2.80
C GLN A 146 10.15 5.92 3.79
N TYR A 147 9.87 6.10 5.07
CA TYR A 147 10.88 6.13 6.13
C TYR A 147 11.65 4.80 6.19
N MET A 148 10.94 3.67 6.19
CA MET A 148 11.57 2.34 6.20
C MET A 148 12.46 2.11 4.98
N ASN A 149 12.02 2.52 3.79
CA ASN A 149 12.85 2.44 2.59
C ASN A 149 14.09 3.34 2.69
N ASN A 150 13.96 4.56 3.18
CA ASN A 150 15.10 5.46 3.37
C ASN A 150 16.10 4.89 4.38
N LEU A 151 15.60 4.36 5.49
CA LEU A 151 16.41 3.71 6.51
C LEU A 151 17.16 2.52 5.92
N SER A 152 16.49 1.65 5.15
CA SER A 152 17.14 0.53 4.46
C SER A 152 18.28 0.97 3.55
N GLN A 153 18.09 2.03 2.77
CA GLN A 153 19.14 2.57 1.89
C GLN A 153 20.31 3.18 2.66
N GLN A 154 20.02 3.87 3.77
CA GLN A 154 21.05 4.39 4.68
C GLN A 154 21.85 3.25 5.31
N THR A 155 21.19 2.19 5.78
CA THR A 155 21.85 1.00 6.34
C THR A 155 22.76 0.31 5.33
N LEU A 156 22.35 0.20 4.06
CA LEU A 156 23.20 -0.38 3.01
C LEU A 156 24.41 0.51 2.66
N SER A 157 24.29 1.81 2.86
CA SER A 157 25.34 2.79 2.60
C SER A 157 26.25 3.00 3.81
N ASP A 158 25.88 2.50 4.99
CA ASP A 158 26.69 2.56 6.21
C ASP A 158 27.91 1.63 6.08
N PRO A 159 29.15 2.12 6.26
CA PRO A 159 30.36 1.32 6.02
C PRO A 159 30.47 0.06 6.90
N GLU A 160 30.04 0.14 8.17
CA GLU A 160 30.13 -0.98 9.11
C GLU A 160 29.11 -2.06 8.75
N GLN A 161 27.87 -1.65 8.51
CA GLN A 161 26.79 -2.55 8.09
C GLN A 161 27.07 -3.14 6.70
N SER A 162 27.60 -2.35 5.77
CA SER A 162 27.97 -2.79 4.42
C SER A 162 29.04 -3.88 4.45
N LEU A 163 30.06 -3.75 5.32
CA LEU A 163 31.07 -4.78 5.54
C LEU A 163 30.45 -6.07 6.08
N GLN A 164 29.61 -5.97 7.11
CA GLN A 164 28.94 -7.13 7.69
C GLN A 164 28.04 -7.85 6.67
N ILE A 165 27.26 -7.09 5.89
CA ILE A 165 26.40 -7.62 4.83
C ILE A 165 27.24 -8.29 3.75
N LYS A 166 28.38 -7.69 3.35
CA LYS A 166 29.30 -8.28 2.37
C LYS A 166 29.86 -9.61 2.85
N GLU A 167 30.27 -9.72 4.11
CA GLU A 167 30.78 -10.97 4.69
C GLU A 167 29.70 -12.07 4.72
N GLN A 168 28.47 -11.71 5.11
CA GLN A 168 27.33 -12.63 5.08
C GLN A 168 26.99 -13.06 3.65
N PHE A 169 26.97 -12.12 2.71
CA PHE A 169 26.75 -12.39 1.29
C PHE A 169 27.80 -13.37 0.75
N LEU A 170 29.08 -13.14 1.02
CA LEU A 170 30.17 -14.04 0.63
C LEU A 170 29.98 -15.45 1.21
N THR A 171 29.51 -15.56 2.45
CA THR A 171 29.21 -16.85 3.09
C THR A 171 28.07 -17.58 2.36
N ILE A 172 27.02 -16.86 1.95
CA ILE A 172 25.87 -17.41 1.22
C ILE A 172 26.28 -17.91 -0.17
N ILE A 173 27.09 -17.15 -0.91
CA ILE A 173 27.44 -17.50 -2.29
C ILE A 173 28.62 -18.49 -2.39
N LYS A 174 29.44 -18.64 -1.34
CA LYS A 174 30.62 -19.51 -1.34
C LYS A 174 30.36 -20.94 -1.87
N PRO A 175 29.27 -21.65 -1.51
CA PRO A 175 28.97 -22.97 -2.06
C PRO A 175 28.65 -22.98 -3.56
N LEU A 176 28.10 -21.89 -4.09
CA LEU A 176 27.75 -21.76 -5.51
C LEU A 176 28.98 -21.58 -6.39
N ILE A 177 30.05 -21.02 -5.82
CA ILE A 177 31.31 -20.75 -6.54
C ILE A 177 32.26 -21.96 -6.43
N GLN A 178 32.12 -22.78 -5.38
CA GLN A 178 32.96 -23.97 -5.14
C GLN A 178 32.47 -25.25 -5.86
N GLN A 179 31.35 -25.20 -6.56
CA GLN A 179 30.82 -26.32 -7.38
C GLN A 179 31.31 -26.30 -8.84
N GLN A 180 32.31 -25.47 -9.16
CA GLN A 180 33.14 -25.55 -10.37
C GLN A 180 34.53 -26.06 -10.01
#